data_AF-A0A0V0GHX9-F1
#
_entry.id   AF-A0A0V0GHX9-F1
#
_cell.length_a   1.000
_cell.length_b   1.000
_cell.length_c   1.000
_cell.angle_alpha   90.00
_cell.angle_beta   90.00
_cell.angle_gamma   90.00
#
_symmetry.space_group_name_H-M   'P 1'
#
loop_
_entity.id
_entity.type
_entity.pdbx_description
1 polymer ?
#
loop_
_entity_poly.entity_id
_entity_poly.type
_entity_poly.pdbx_seq_one_letter_code
_entity_poly.pdbx_strand_id
1 'polypeptide(L)'
;MEISGYSLQPFTEDEWRLNQLEGINTERKRAVTIHVVDEYGHNLPDAAVKVDQISTEFPFGTMIASTIVGNLSYQEWFVKRFKATV
;
A
#
# COMPACT_ATOMS: atom_id res chain seq x y z
N MET A 1 28.38 40.43 -2.39
CA MET A 1 27.89 39.40 -3.33
C MET A 1 26.77 38.69 -2.61
N GLU A 2 25.52 39.10 -2.84
CA GLU A 2 24.37 38.47 -2.21
C GLU A 2 24.05 37.17 -2.92
N ILE A 3 24.04 36.08 -2.16
CA ILE A 3 23.74 34.75 -2.65
C ILE A 3 22.21 34.61 -2.61
N SER A 4 21.52 34.90 -3.71
CA SER A 4 20.07 34.71 -3.84
C SER A 4 19.76 33.27 -4.28
N GLY A 5 19.99 32.32 -3.36
CA GLY A 5 19.50 30.96 -3.49
C GLY A 5 18.21 30.78 -2.68
N TYR A 6 17.13 30.35 -3.33
CA TYR A 6 15.87 29.93 -2.66
C TYR A 6 16.07 28.83 -1.58
N SER A 7 17.27 28.25 -1.51
CA SER A 7 17.69 27.20 -0.57
C SER A 7 18.19 27.72 0.79
N LEU A 8 18.21 29.02 1.05
CA LEU A 8 18.80 29.59 2.29
C LEU A 8 17.81 29.82 3.43
N GLN A 9 16.50 29.74 3.18
CA GLN A 9 15.52 29.82 4.25
C GLN A 9 15.30 28.40 4.81
N PRO A 10 15.61 28.14 6.09
CA PRO A 10 15.27 26.87 6.70
C PRO A 10 13.75 26.72 6.73
N PHE A 11 13.26 25.57 6.26
CA PHE A 11 11.85 25.24 6.40
C PHE A 11 11.48 25.17 7.88
N THR A 12 10.29 25.69 8.19
CA THR A 12 9.64 25.50 9.47
C THR A 12 9.29 24.03 9.69
N GLU A 13 9.06 23.63 10.94
CA GLU A 13 8.64 22.26 11.27
C GLU A 13 7.33 21.88 10.56
N ASP A 14 6.41 22.83 10.42
CA ASP A 14 5.14 22.62 9.72
C ASP A 14 5.34 22.40 8.22
N GLU A 15 6.22 23.15 7.57
CA GLU A 15 6.58 22.95 6.16
C GLU A 15 7.24 21.59 5.94
N TRP A 16 8.12 21.17 6.86
CA TRP A 16 8.72 19.83 6.84
C TRP A 16 7.66 18.73 6.95
N ARG A 17 6.71 18.88 7.88
CA ARG A 17 5.61 17.92 8.06
C ARG A 17 4.71 17.88 6.84
N LEU A 18 4.40 19.02 6.23
CA LEU A 18 3.57 19.09 5.03
C LEU A 18 4.23 18.37 3.86
N ASN A 19 5.51 18.63 3.59
CA ASN A 19 6.27 17.95 2.54
C ASN A 19 6.33 16.43 2.77
N GLN A 20 6.51 15.99 4.02
CA GLN A 20 6.48 14.57 4.36
C GLN A 20 5.09 13.94 4.08
N LEU A 21 4.02 14.63 4.47
CA LEU A 21 2.64 14.16 4.23
C LEU A 21 2.32 14.10 2.74
N GLU A 22 2.78 15.07 1.95
CA GLU A 22 2.65 15.08 0.50
C GLU A 22 3.31 13.85 -0.10
N GLY A 23 4.59 13.60 0.20
CA GLY A 23 5.31 12.41 -0.28
C GLY A 23 4.67 11.09 0.16
N ILE A 24 4.10 11.01 1.36
CA ILE A 24 3.34 9.82 1.80
C ILE A 24 2.10 9.62 0.91
N ASN A 25 1.34 10.69 0.65
CA ASN A 25 0.10 10.61 -0.11
C ASN A 25 0.35 10.33 -1.60
N THR A 26 1.41 10.88 -2.20
CA THR A 26 1.72 10.68 -3.63
C THR A 26 2.47 9.37 -3.88
N GLU A 27 3.48 9.05 -3.06
CA GLU A 27 4.38 7.93 -3.35
C GLU A 27 3.97 6.63 -2.67
N ARG A 28 3.44 6.70 -1.43
CA ARG A 28 3.23 5.51 -0.58
C ARG A 28 1.78 5.07 -0.46
N LYS A 29 0.81 5.97 -0.61
CA LYS A 29 -0.61 5.62 -0.60
C LYS A 29 -1.11 5.33 -2.02
N ARG A 30 -2.05 4.39 -2.12
CA ARG A 30 -2.76 4.04 -3.35
C ARG A 30 -4.24 3.93 -3.04
N ALA A 31 -5.08 4.40 -3.96
CA ALA A 31 -6.51 4.15 -3.90
C ALA A 31 -6.75 2.67 -4.23
N VAL A 32 -7.60 2.02 -3.43
CA VAL A 32 -7.99 0.62 -3.60
C VAL A 32 -9.51 0.50 -3.56
N THR A 33 -10.04 -0.45 -4.32
CA THR A 33 -11.47 -0.77 -4.33
C THR A 33 -11.66 -2.13 -3.67
N ILE A 34 -12.58 -2.21 -2.71
CA ILE A 34 -12.92 -3.46 -2.01
C ILE A 34 -14.21 -4.00 -2.61
N HIS A 35 -14.17 -5.24 -3.11
CA HIS A 35 -15.33 -5.98 -3.58
C HIS A 35 -15.66 -7.09 -2.58
N VAL A 36 -16.91 -7.14 -2.12
CA VAL A 36 -17.41 -8.21 -1.25
C VAL A 36 -18.38 -9.05 -2.06
N VAL A 37 -18.12 -10.35 -2.14
CA VAL A 37 -18.92 -11.30 -2.93
C VAL A 37 -19.32 -12.52 -2.10
N ASP A 38 -20.41 -13.18 -2.49
CA ASP A 38 -20.84 -14.47 -1.94
C ASP A 38 -20.00 -15.64 -2.52
N GLU A 39 -20.31 -16.87 -2.09
CA GLU A 39 -19.65 -18.09 -2.55
C GLU A 39 -19.82 -18.38 -4.05
N TYR A 40 -20.81 -17.75 -4.69
CA TYR A 40 -21.12 -17.86 -6.11
C TYR A 40 -20.53 -16.71 -6.93
N GLY A 41 -19.89 -15.72 -6.29
CA GLY A 41 -19.27 -14.57 -6.93
C GLY A 41 -20.21 -13.39 -7.17
N HIS A 42 -21.41 -13.37 -6.59
CA HIS A 42 -22.30 -12.22 -6.67
C HIS A 42 -21.94 -11.17 -5.64
N ASN A 43 -22.04 -9.89 -6.02
CA ASN A 43 -21.80 -8.78 -5.11
C ASN A 43 -22.78 -8.84 -3.92
N LEU A 44 -22.25 -8.70 -2.71
CA LEU A 44 -23.05 -8.62 -1.50
C LEU A 44 -23.43 -7.15 -1.24
N PRO A 45 -24.69 -6.74 -1.44
CA PRO A 45 -25.12 -5.38 -1.17
C PRO A 45 -25.05 -5.07 0.33
N ASP A 46 -24.81 -3.80 0.66
CA ASP A 46 -24.79 -3.28 2.04
C ASP A 46 -23.78 -3.97 2.97
N ALA A 47 -22.76 -4.62 2.43
CA ALA A 47 -21.71 -5.24 3.22
C ALA A 47 -20.93 -4.19 4.02
N ALA A 48 -20.90 -4.34 5.34
CA ALA A 48 -20.08 -3.53 6.22
C ALA A 48 -18.64 -4.06 6.22
N VAL A 49 -17.69 -3.23 5.80
CA VAL A 49 -16.25 -3.56 5.78
C VAL A 49 -15.54 -2.77 6.87
N LYS A 50 -14.83 -3.48 7.75
CA LYS A 50 -13.90 -2.88 8.72
C LYS A 50 -12.47 -3.22 8.33
N VAL A 51 -11.64 -2.21 8.14
CA VAL A 51 -10.21 -2.38 7.84
C VAL A 51 -9.41 -1.81 9.00
N ASP A 52 -8.69 -2.68 9.70
CA ASP A 52 -7.77 -2.32 10.77
C ASP A 52 -6.33 -2.54 10.29
N GLN A 53 -5.48 -1.52 10.39
CA GLN A 53 -4.05 -1.67 10.14
C GLN A 53 -3.39 -2.29 11.38
N ILE A 54 -3.18 -3.60 11.34
CA ILE A 54 -2.57 -4.35 12.46
C ILE A 54 -1.03 -4.36 12.44
N SER A 55 -0.42 -3.98 11.30
CA SER A 55 1.03 -3.83 11.14
C SER A 55 1.36 -2.77 10.09
N THR A 56 2.46 -2.05 10.29
CA THR A 56 2.99 -1.04 9.36
C THR A 56 3.48 -1.64 8.04
N GLU A 57 3.76 -2.94 8.02
CA GLU A 57 4.40 -3.62 6.89
C GLU A 57 3.54 -4.74 6.32
N PHE A 58 2.23 -4.74 6.60
CA PHE A 58 1.34 -5.75 6.04
C PHE A 58 1.23 -5.57 4.52
N PRO A 59 1.77 -6.49 3.70
CA PRO A 59 1.66 -6.34 2.27
C PRO A 59 0.23 -6.64 1.85
N PHE A 60 -0.46 -5.67 1.25
CA PHE A 60 -1.60 -6.00 0.39
C PHE A 60 -1.05 -6.74 -0.81
N GLY A 61 -1.02 -8.07 -0.73
CA GLY A 61 -0.70 -8.92 -1.87
C GLY A 61 -1.65 -8.64 -3.03
N THR A 62 -1.19 -8.90 -4.25
CA THR A 62 -2.08 -8.89 -5.41
C THR A 62 -3.13 -9.98 -5.26
N MET A 63 -4.35 -9.76 -5.75
CA MET A 63 -5.34 -10.83 -5.85
C MET A 63 -4.78 -11.89 -6.80
N ILE A 64 -4.41 -13.04 -6.23
CA ILE A 64 -3.90 -14.19 -6.96
C ILE A 64 -5.09 -15.08 -7.29
N ALA A 65 -5.27 -15.43 -8.57
CA ALA A 65 -6.32 -16.38 -8.99
C ALA A 65 -6.24 -17.67 -8.16
N SER A 66 -7.37 -18.27 -7.80
CA SER A 66 -7.41 -19.50 -6.99
C SER A 66 -6.59 -20.65 -7.60
N THR A 67 -6.50 -20.68 -8.93
CA THR A 67 -5.65 -21.59 -9.71
C THR A 67 -4.16 -21.46 -9.40
N ILE A 68 -3.72 -20.29 -8.96
CA ILE A 68 -2.33 -20.01 -8.57
C ILE A 68 -2.13 -20.28 -7.08
N VAL A 69 -3.15 -20.03 -6.23
CA VAL A 69 -3.11 -20.39 -4.80
C VAL A 69 -2.91 -21.90 -4.63
N GLY A 70 -3.52 -22.74 -5.46
CA GLY A 70 -3.33 -24.20 -5.43
C GLY A 70 -2.06 -24.71 -6.14
N ASN A 71 -1.29 -23.85 -6.81
CA ASN A 71 -0.16 -24.27 -7.63
C ASN A 71 1.15 -24.30 -6.81
N LEU A 72 1.52 -25.49 -6.33
CA LEU A 72 2.74 -25.73 -5.54
C LEU A 72 4.02 -25.22 -6.23
N SER A 73 4.19 -25.44 -7.53
CA SER A 73 5.38 -24.99 -8.25
C SER A 73 5.49 -23.47 -8.29
N TYR A 74 4.37 -22.76 -8.38
CA TYR A 74 4.34 -21.30 -8.29
C TYR A 74 4.66 -20.82 -6.87
N GLN A 75 4.10 -21.46 -5.84
CA GLN A 75 4.40 -21.13 -4.44
C GLN A 75 5.91 -21.26 -4.16
N GLU A 76 6.53 -22.36 -4.56
CA GLU A 76 7.98 -22.59 -4.40
C GLU A 76 8.82 -21.55 -5.16
N TRP A 77 8.41 -21.21 -6.39
CA TRP A 77 9.06 -20.17 -7.20
C TRP A 77 8.98 -18.79 -6.53
N PHE A 78 7.82 -18.46 -5.94
CA PHE A 78 7.51 -17.17 -5.34
C PHE A 78 8.25 -16.98 -4.01
N VAL A 79 8.15 -17.94 -3.09
CA VAL A 79 8.80 -17.88 -1.77
C VAL A 79 10.32 -17.78 -1.87
N LYS A 80 10.93 -18.36 -2.92
CA LYS A 80 12.37 -18.23 -3.18
C LYS A 80 12.81 -16.79 -3.52
N ARG A 81 11.90 -15.98 -4.08
CA ARG A 81 12.21 -14.66 -4.65
C ARG A 81 11.70 -13.51 -3.82
N PHE A 82 10.55 -13.70 -3.17
CA PHE A 82 9.89 -12.67 -2.39
C PHE A 82 9.86 -13.12 -0.93
N LYS A 83 10.73 -12.53 -0.12
CA LYS A 83 10.66 -12.61 1.34
C LYS A 83 9.92 -11.38 1.86
N ALA A 84 8.84 -11.58 2.59
CA ALA A 84 8.32 -10.56 3.47
C ALA A 84 9.43 -10.28 4.49
N THR A 85 10.01 -9.09 4.43
CA THR A 85 10.97 -8.64 5.43
C THR A 85 10.20 -7.72 6.36
N VAL A 86 10.20 -8.07 7.64
CA VAL A 86 9.69 -7.26 8.76
C VAL A 86 10.79 -6.31 9.24
#